data_AF-A0AAN0JU50-F1
#
_entry.id   AF-A0AAN0JU50-F1
#
_cell.length_a   1.000
_cell.length_b   1.000
_cell.length_c   1.000
_cell.angle_alpha   90.00
_cell.angle_beta   90.00
_cell.angle_gamma   90.00
#
_symmetry.space_group_name_H-M   'P 1'
#
loop_
_entity.id
_entity.type
_entity.pdbx_description
1 polymer ?
#
loop_
_entity_poly.entity_id
_entity_poly.type
_entity_poly.pdbx_seq_one_letter_code
_entity_poly.pdbx_strand_id
1 'polypeptide(L)'
;MFHVRKSFAICCKDLCSVIGPASTEEVILPYFIQLCKDEVWGVRKDLDDVKTGVLAHLSEFFVVLPSDIRKENFPSILNGILDTENEKNWRYRDSLAE
;
A
#
# COMPACT_ATOMS: atom_id res chain seq x y z
N MET A 1 2.78 -4.65 -17.00
CA MET A 1 2.61 -5.04 -15.58
C MET A 1 2.14 -3.88 -14.70
N PHE A 2 2.46 -2.61 -15.02
CA PHE A 2 2.01 -1.42 -14.30
C PHE A 2 0.49 -1.29 -14.11
N HIS A 3 -0.30 -1.35 -15.20
CA HIS A 3 -1.75 -1.16 -15.13
C HIS A 3 -2.48 -2.15 -14.21
N VAL A 4 -1.96 -3.38 -14.10
CA VAL A 4 -2.49 -4.41 -13.18
C VAL A 4 -2.27 -4.00 -11.73
N ARG A 5 -1.08 -3.51 -11.40
CA ARG A 5 -0.73 -3.05 -10.04
C ARG A 5 -1.50 -1.79 -9.64
N LYS A 6 -1.70 -0.86 -10.58
CA LYS A 6 -2.54 0.34 -10.36
C LYS A 6 -4.02 -0.01 -10.15
N SER A 7 -4.56 -0.88 -10.98
CA SER A 7 -5.96 -1.34 -10.82
C SER A 7 -6.15 -2.07 -9.50
N PHE A 8 -5.17 -2.89 -9.10
CA PHE A 8 -5.20 -3.56 -7.81
C PHE A 8 -5.20 -2.57 -6.65
N ALA A 9 -4.31 -1.56 -6.65
CA ALA A 9 -4.26 -0.57 -5.58
C ALA A 9 -5.56 0.22 -5.41
N ILE A 10 -6.23 0.56 -6.53
CA ILE A 10 -7.52 1.26 -6.53
C ILE A 10 -8.62 0.35 -5.99
N CYS A 11 -8.68 -0.91 -6.42
CA CYS A 11 -9.76 -1.84 -6.06
C CYS A 11 -9.49 -2.65 -4.77
N CYS A 12 -8.29 -2.52 -4.17
CA CYS A 12 -7.81 -3.38 -3.08
C CYS A 12 -8.78 -3.37 -1.90
N LYS A 13 -9.26 -2.19 -1.52
CA LYS A 13 -10.22 -2.01 -0.43
C LYS A 13 -11.54 -2.73 -0.70
N ASP A 14 -12.12 -2.55 -1.89
CA ASP A 14 -13.38 -3.19 -2.24
C ASP A 14 -13.22 -4.71 -2.28
N LEU A 15 -12.10 -5.19 -2.81
CA LEU A 15 -11.75 -6.61 -2.79
C LEU A 15 -11.65 -7.16 -1.35
N CYS A 16 -10.93 -6.46 -0.45
CA CYS A 16 -10.79 -6.86 0.95
C CYS A 16 -12.14 -6.93 1.67
N SER A 17 -13.04 -6.00 1.38
CA SER A 17 -14.38 -5.99 1.97
C SER A 17 -15.23 -7.19 1.55
N VAL A 18 -15.00 -7.74 0.35
CA VAL A 18 -15.72 -8.88 -0.21
C VAL A 18 -15.16 -10.20 0.31
N ILE A 19 -13.84 -10.37 0.33
CA ILE A 19 -13.19 -11.62 0.75
C ILE A 19 -13.14 -11.78 2.27
N GLY A 20 -13.26 -10.67 3.01
CA GLY A 20 -13.26 -10.66 4.46
C GLY A 20 -11.87 -10.75 5.11
N PRO A 21 -11.80 -10.52 6.44
CA PRO A 21 -10.57 -10.30 7.18
C PRO A 21 -9.55 -11.44 7.08
N ALA A 22 -9.99 -12.69 7.21
CA ALA A 22 -9.10 -13.85 7.21
C ALA A 22 -8.37 -14.01 5.86
N SER A 23 -9.10 -13.88 4.74
CA SER A 23 -8.50 -13.96 3.40
C SER A 23 -7.70 -12.70 3.06
N THR A 24 -8.09 -11.53 3.56
CA THR A 24 -7.29 -10.31 3.43
C THR A 24 -5.93 -10.46 4.10
N GLU A 25 -5.89 -11.03 5.30
CA GLU A 25 -4.65 -11.27 6.04
C GLU A 25 -3.77 -12.33 5.36
N GLU A 26 -4.34 -13.47 5.00
CA GLU A 26 -3.57 -14.60 4.46
C GLU A 26 -3.06 -14.32 3.03
N VAL A 27 -3.87 -13.66 2.21
CA VAL A 27 -3.60 -13.54 0.76
C VAL A 27 -3.20 -12.13 0.38
N ILE A 28 -3.94 -11.10 0.80
CA ILE A 28 -3.76 -9.73 0.28
C ILE A 28 -2.60 -9.00 0.96
N LEU A 29 -2.50 -9.14 2.28
CA LEU A 29 -1.53 -8.43 3.11
C LEU A 29 -0.07 -8.67 2.69
N PRO A 30 0.38 -9.92 2.35
CA PRO A 30 1.75 -10.14 1.88
C PRO A 30 2.07 -9.41 0.57
N TYR A 31 1.15 -9.43 -0.40
CA TYR A 31 1.33 -8.72 -1.68
C TYR A 31 1.29 -7.21 -1.51
N PHE A 32 0.46 -6.71 -0.61
CA PHE A 32 0.40 -5.29 -0.27
C PHE A 32 1.72 -4.80 0.34
N ILE A 33 2.28 -5.56 1.29
CA ILE A 33 3.59 -5.26 1.87
C ILE A 33 4.70 -5.34 0.81
N GLN A 34 4.65 -6.32 -0.07
CA GLN A 34 5.60 -6.45 -1.17
C GLN A 34 5.53 -5.27 -2.15
N LEU A 35 4.32 -4.78 -2.47
CA LEU A 35 4.13 -3.59 -3.30
C LEU A 35 4.73 -2.34 -2.64
N CYS A 36 4.67 -2.24 -1.32
CA CYS A 36 5.30 -1.15 -0.57
C CYS A 36 6.84 -1.22 -0.58
N LYS A 37 7.44 -2.40 -0.85
CA LYS A 37 8.89 -2.66 -0.75
C LYS A 37 9.58 -2.97 -2.08
N ASP A 38 8.92 -2.81 -3.23
CA ASP A 38 9.48 -3.26 -4.51
C ASP A 38 10.76 -2.50 -4.91
N GLU A 39 11.84 -3.25 -5.18
CA GLU A 39 13.18 -2.77 -5.51
C GLU A 39 13.32 -2.19 -6.93
N VAL A 40 12.35 -2.42 -7.84
CA VAL A 40 12.41 -1.90 -9.21
C VAL A 40 11.88 -0.47 -9.30
N TRP A 41 12.76 0.51 -9.54
CA TRP A 41 12.39 1.95 -9.60
C TRP A 41 11.36 2.31 -10.69
N GLY A 42 11.33 1.59 -11.81
CA GLY A 42 10.31 1.77 -12.86
C GLY A 42 8.90 1.45 -12.35
N VAL A 43 8.78 0.52 -11.40
CA VAL A 43 7.55 0.29 -10.63
C VAL A 43 7.35 1.43 -9.64
N ARG A 44 8.42 1.96 -9.00
CA ARG A 44 8.39 3.11 -8.04
C ARG A 44 7.90 4.44 -8.64
N LYS A 45 8.22 4.75 -9.89
CA LYS A 45 7.77 5.98 -10.58
C LYS A 45 6.28 5.94 -10.95
N ASP A 46 5.82 4.74 -11.25
CA ASP A 46 4.43 4.34 -11.41
C ASP A 46 3.71 4.21 -10.04
N LEU A 47 4.49 4.21 -8.96
CA LEU A 47 4.09 4.03 -7.56
C LEU A 47 3.85 5.35 -6.85
N ASP A 48 3.99 6.53 -7.44
CA ASP A 48 3.43 7.73 -6.82
C ASP A 48 1.89 7.58 -6.79
N ASP A 49 1.25 7.27 -7.91
CA ASP A 49 -0.20 7.01 -7.95
C ASP A 49 -0.60 5.77 -7.13
N VAL A 50 0.23 4.71 -7.13
CA VAL A 50 -0.07 3.48 -6.38
C VAL A 50 0.16 3.67 -4.89
N LYS A 51 1.23 4.33 -4.45
CA LYS A 51 1.47 4.66 -3.04
C LYS A 51 0.48 5.70 -2.56
N THR A 52 0.12 6.69 -3.38
CA THR A 52 -0.95 7.65 -3.07
C THR A 52 -2.30 6.95 -2.97
N GLY A 53 -2.63 6.01 -3.86
CA GLY A 53 -3.84 5.18 -3.72
C GLY A 53 -3.81 4.28 -2.49
N VAL A 54 -2.67 3.63 -2.24
CA VAL A 54 -2.43 2.81 -1.05
C VAL A 54 -2.54 3.64 0.22
N LEU A 55 -1.98 4.86 0.27
CA LEU A 55 -2.09 5.82 1.37
C LEU A 55 -3.53 6.29 1.55
N ALA A 56 -4.19 6.69 0.46
CA ALA A 56 -5.58 7.16 0.47
C ALA A 56 -6.53 6.10 1.02
N HIS A 57 -6.28 4.82 0.71
CA HIS A 57 -7.09 3.69 1.18
C HIS A 57 -6.47 2.93 2.35
N LEU A 58 -5.38 3.44 2.94
CA LEU A 58 -4.64 2.74 3.99
C LEU A 58 -5.52 2.54 5.21
N SER A 59 -6.17 3.61 5.67
CA SER A 59 -7.09 3.59 6.81
C SER A 59 -8.24 2.60 6.58
N GLU A 60 -8.81 2.59 5.38
CA GLU A 60 -9.91 1.71 4.98
C GLU A 60 -9.48 0.24 4.93
N PHE A 61 -8.27 -0.03 4.45
CA PHE A 61 -7.65 -1.36 4.47
C PHE A 61 -7.41 -1.85 5.90
N PHE A 62 -6.87 -0.99 6.77
CA PHE A 62 -6.62 -1.34 8.17
C PHE A 62 -7.92 -1.66 8.93
N VAL A 63 -9.04 -1.00 8.62
CA VAL A 63 -10.35 -1.30 9.25
C VAL A 63 -10.76 -2.76 9.04
N VAL A 64 -10.37 -3.38 7.92
CA VAL A 64 -10.69 -4.79 7.62
C VAL A 64 -9.84 -5.75 8.46
N LEU A 65 -8.62 -5.39 8.84
CA LEU A 65 -7.71 -6.27 9.58
C LEU A 65 -8.02 -6.33 11.10
N PRO A 66 -7.82 -7.48 11.77
CA PRO A 66 -7.88 -7.57 13.23
C PRO A 66 -6.86 -6.63 13.92
N SER A 67 -7.18 -6.14 15.12
CA SER A 67 -6.37 -5.13 15.81
C SER A 67 -4.92 -5.53 16.05
N ASP A 68 -4.68 -6.81 16.25
CA ASP A 68 -3.37 -7.34 16.62
C ASP A 68 -2.48 -7.42 15.37
N ILE A 69 -3.06 -7.88 14.25
CA ILE A 69 -2.44 -7.88 12.92
C ILE A 69 -2.11 -6.47 12.47
N ARG A 70 -3.00 -5.51 12.71
CA ARG A 70 -2.72 -4.10 12.42
C ARG A 70 -1.46 -3.63 13.12
N LYS A 71 -1.37 -3.85 14.44
CA LYS A 71 -0.26 -3.37 15.26
C LYS A 71 1.07 -4.01 14.87
N GLU A 72 1.04 -5.30 14.56
CA GLU A 72 2.23 -6.05 14.12
C GLU A 72 2.76 -5.54 12.78
N ASN A 73 1.88 -5.26 11.81
CA ASN A 73 2.27 -4.95 10.45
C ASN A 73 2.45 -3.45 10.18
N PHE A 74 1.86 -2.59 11.00
CA PHE A 74 1.89 -1.14 10.82
C PHE A 74 3.30 -0.55 10.67
N PRO A 75 4.30 -0.90 11.51
CA PRO A 75 5.65 -0.33 11.37
C PRO A 75 6.34 -0.71 10.04
N SER A 76 6.16 -1.94 9.60
CA SER A 76 6.76 -2.47 8.35
C SER A 76 6.14 -1.83 7.11
N ILE A 77 4.81 -1.65 7.12
CA ILE A 77 4.06 -0.97 6.06
C ILE A 77 4.45 0.51 6.01
N LEU A 78 4.46 1.17 7.18
CA LEU A 78 4.79 2.59 7.28
C LEU A 78 6.22 2.86 6.79
N ASN A 79 7.19 2.00 7.12
CA ASN A 79 8.56 2.14 6.63
C ASN A 79 8.65 1.99 5.10
N GLY A 80 7.92 1.06 4.48
CA GLY A 80 7.92 0.93 3.00
C GLY A 80 7.23 2.10 2.27
N ILE A 81 6.20 2.66 2.90
CA ILE A 81 5.49 3.85 2.44
C ILE A 81 6.38 5.09 2.59
N LEU A 82 6.95 5.30 3.77
CA LEU A 82 7.75 6.49 4.13
C LEU A 82 9.22 6.40 3.71
N ASP A 83 9.65 5.32 3.05
CA ASP A 83 10.96 5.27 2.43
C ASP A 83 11.03 6.31 1.28
N THR A 84 11.47 7.50 1.65
CA THR A 84 11.63 8.68 0.80
C THR A 84 13.10 8.98 0.51
N GLU A 85 14.02 8.04 0.69
CA GLU A 85 15.47 8.27 0.50
C GLU A 85 15.85 8.62 -0.96
N ASN A 86 14.88 8.63 -1.87
CA ASN A 86 15.06 9.08 -3.24
C ASN A 86 14.69 10.56 -3.42
N GLU A 87 15.68 11.40 -3.72
CA GLU A 87 15.54 12.83 -4.02
C GLU A 87 14.52 13.15 -5.13
N LYS A 88 14.16 12.18 -5.98
CA LYS A 88 13.18 12.36 -7.07
C LYS A 88 11.71 12.20 -6.67
N ASN A 89 11.40 11.81 -5.42
CA ASN A 89 10.04 11.55 -4.92
C ASN A 89 9.31 12.79 -4.39
N TRP A 90 9.62 14.00 -4.89
CA TRP A 90 9.09 15.24 -4.32
C TRP A 90 7.55 15.32 -4.39
N ARG A 91 6.90 14.77 -5.43
CA ARG A 91 5.43 14.75 -5.57
C ARG A 91 4.75 13.86 -4.53
N TYR A 92 5.35 12.72 -4.25
CA TYR A 92 4.88 11.82 -3.20
C TYR A 92 5.03 12.46 -1.81
N ARG A 93 6.17 13.12 -1.57
CA ARG A 93 6.42 13.88 -0.32
C ARG A 93 5.43 15.03 -0.16
N ASP A 94 5.08 15.70 -1.26
CA ASP A 94 4.05 16.75 -1.30
C ASP A 94 2.67 16.21 -0.92
N SER A 95 2.27 15.05 -1.48
CA SER A 95 0.99 14.40 -1.16
C SER A 95 0.89 13.88 0.28
N LEU A 96 2.02 13.67 0.97
CA LEU A 96 2.07 13.31 2.39
C LEU A 96 1.93 14.51 3.33
N ALA A 97 2.14 15.73 2.81
CA ALA A 97 2.13 16.97 3.58
C ALA A 97 0.76 17.68 3.58
N GLU A 98 -0.16 17.28 2.69
CA GLU A 98 -1.60 17.66 2.71
C GLU A 98 -2.41 16.75 3.64
#